data_AF-A0A2V8UKY5-F1
#
_entry.id   AF-A0A2V8UKY5-F1
#
_cell.length_a   1.000
_cell.length_b   1.000
_cell.length_c   1.000
_cell.angle_alpha   90.00
_cell.angle_beta   90.00
_cell.angle_gamma   90.00
#
_symmetry.space_group_name_H-M   'P 1'
#
loop_
_entity.id
_entity.type
_entity.pdbx_description
1 polymer ?
#
loop_
_entity_poly.entity_id
_entity_poly.type
_entity_poly.pdbx_seq_one_letter_code
_entity_poly.pdbx_strand_id
1 'polypeptide(L)'
;GDLPGARDALQASLKLDPHQFAARLSLGRVYLSLNDSKAAEVQFEEAVLLQPGSSEAQIDLAKALIRQKKFADVVDLLEPIADSSSSGAEMFELLAEAYTGLGRGQDAQRVQSQAKALQKSKRPQ
;
A
#
# COMPACT_ATOMS: atom_id res chain seq x y z
N GLY A 1 -3.97 -7.88 19.57
CA GLY A 1 -5.15 -8.52 18.95
C GLY A 1 -4.74 -9.86 18.39
N ASP A 2 -5.63 -10.84 18.39
CA ASP A 2 -5.39 -12.16 17.83
C ASP A 2 -5.38 -12.07 16.28
N LEU A 3 -4.19 -11.92 15.70
CA LEU A 3 -3.99 -11.81 14.24
C LEU A 3 -4.37 -13.11 13.50
N PRO A 4 -4.01 -14.32 13.99
CA PRO A 4 -4.49 -15.57 13.43
C PRO A 4 -6.02 -15.67 13.41
N GLY A 5 -6.70 -15.40 14.53
CA GLY A 5 -8.16 -15.46 14.60
C GLY A 5 -8.84 -14.47 13.63
N ALA A 6 -8.28 -13.26 13.49
CA ALA A 6 -8.77 -12.28 12.51
C ALA A 6 -8.60 -12.77 11.06
N ARG A 7 -7.44 -13.37 10.74
CA ARG A 7 -7.19 -13.98 9.43
C ARG A 7 -8.26 -15.04 9.11
N ASP A 8 -8.48 -15.97 10.03
CA ASP A 8 -9.40 -17.10 9.81
C ASP A 8 -10.85 -16.62 9.64
N ALA A 9 -11.28 -15.63 10.43
CA ALA A 9 -12.61 -15.02 10.30
C ALA A 9 -12.80 -14.29 8.95
N LEU A 10 -11.80 -13.52 8.51
CA LEU A 10 -11.84 -12.81 7.23
C LEU A 10 -11.82 -13.77 6.05
N GLN A 11 -11.02 -14.85 6.12
CA GLN A 11 -11.03 -15.91 5.11
C GLN A 11 -12.38 -16.61 5.02
N ALA A 12 -13.03 -16.89 6.16
CA ALA A 12 -14.37 -17.45 6.17
C ALA A 12 -15.40 -16.49 5.53
N SER A 13 -15.29 -15.19 5.83
CA SER A 13 -16.14 -14.16 5.21
C SER A 13 -15.96 -14.12 3.68
N LEU A 14 -14.72 -14.13 3.20
CA LEU A 14 -14.41 -14.13 1.77
C LEU A 14 -14.81 -15.41 1.04
N LYS A 15 -14.96 -16.53 1.76
CA LYS A 15 -15.56 -17.76 1.19
C LYS A 15 -17.07 -17.61 0.96
N LEU A 16 -17.75 -16.82 1.79
CA LEU A 16 -19.19 -16.57 1.65
C LEU A 16 -19.46 -15.51 0.58
N ASP A 17 -18.70 -14.43 0.59
CA ASP A 17 -18.72 -13.43 -0.47
C ASP A 17 -17.28 -13.00 -0.82
N PRO A 18 -16.76 -13.45 -1.97
CA PRO A 18 -15.40 -13.14 -2.39
C PRO A 18 -15.22 -11.68 -2.82
N HIS A 19 -16.27 -10.93 -3.13
CA HIS A 19 -16.14 -9.57 -3.68
C HIS A 19 -16.11 -8.46 -2.61
N GLN A 20 -15.84 -8.83 -1.35
CA GLN A 20 -15.80 -7.88 -0.24
C GLN A 20 -14.48 -7.11 -0.20
N PHE A 21 -14.47 -5.90 -0.78
CA PHE A 21 -13.32 -4.99 -0.78
C PHE A 21 -12.73 -4.77 0.63
N ALA A 22 -13.56 -4.42 1.61
CA ALA A 22 -13.10 -4.16 2.98
C ALA A 22 -12.50 -5.39 3.67
N ALA A 23 -13.04 -6.59 3.38
CA ALA A 23 -12.52 -7.83 3.93
C ALA A 23 -11.14 -8.18 3.31
N ARG A 24 -10.97 -7.95 2.00
CA ARG A 24 -9.68 -8.12 1.30
C ARG A 24 -8.62 -7.18 1.86
N LEU A 25 -8.91 -5.89 2.01
CA LEU A 25 -7.99 -4.93 2.64
C LEU A 25 -7.61 -5.35 4.06
N SER A 26 -8.61 -5.68 4.88
CA SER A 26 -8.37 -6.09 6.27
C SER A 26 -7.51 -7.35 6.32
N LEU A 27 -7.77 -8.34 5.46
CA LEU A 27 -7.02 -9.58 5.42
C LEU A 27 -5.57 -9.34 4.97
N GLY A 28 -5.35 -8.49 3.97
CA GLY A 28 -4.01 -8.08 3.56
C GLY A 28 -3.22 -7.41 4.69
N ARG A 29 -3.85 -6.50 5.47
CA ARG A 29 -3.23 -5.85 6.62
C ARG A 29 -2.89 -6.85 7.74
N VAL A 30 -3.76 -7.83 7.98
CA VAL A 30 -3.48 -8.93 8.90
C VAL A 30 -2.27 -9.74 8.43
N TYR A 31 -2.19 -10.07 7.13
CA TYR A 31 -1.04 -10.77 6.57
C TYR A 31 0.27 -9.97 6.70
N LEU A 32 0.25 -8.65 6.47
CA LEU A 32 1.42 -7.80 6.74
C LEU A 32 1.85 -7.85 8.20
N SER A 33 0.89 -7.83 9.13
CA SER A 33 1.16 -7.92 10.55
C SER A 33 1.72 -9.28 10.96
N LEU A 34 1.38 -10.33 10.22
CA LEU A 34 1.93 -11.69 10.36
C LEU A 34 3.28 -11.87 9.62
N ASN A 35 3.84 -10.81 9.03
CA ASN A 35 5.02 -10.83 8.17
C ASN A 35 4.89 -11.70 6.91
N ASP A 36 3.66 -12.06 6.51
CA ASP A 36 3.39 -12.73 5.25
C ASP A 36 3.04 -11.70 4.16
N SER A 37 4.07 -10.99 3.70
CA SER A 37 3.89 -9.94 2.69
C SER A 37 3.45 -10.49 1.33
N LYS A 38 3.72 -11.77 1.03
CA LYS A 38 3.25 -12.44 -0.19
C LYS A 38 1.75 -12.67 -0.16
N ALA A 39 1.22 -13.21 0.94
CA ALA A 39 -0.23 -13.38 1.07
C ALA A 39 -0.94 -12.02 1.11
N ALA A 40 -0.30 -11.00 1.71
CA ALA A 40 -0.83 -9.65 1.73
C ALA A 40 -0.97 -9.05 0.32
N GLU A 41 0.08 -9.17 -0.52
CA GLU A 41 0.07 -8.72 -1.91
C GLU A 41 -1.15 -9.25 -2.65
N VAL A 42 -1.40 -10.56 -2.62
CA VAL A 42 -2.54 -11.19 -3.31
C VAL A 42 -3.88 -10.57 -2.87
N GLN A 43 -4.08 -10.33 -1.57
CA GLN A 43 -5.34 -9.76 -1.09
C GLN A 43 -5.51 -8.30 -1.52
N PHE A 44 -4.42 -7.53 -1.55
CA PHE A 44 -4.46 -6.14 -1.99
C PHE A 44 -4.60 -6.01 -3.49
N GLU A 45 -3.96 -6.86 -4.30
CA GLU A 45 -4.18 -6.93 -5.74
C GLU A 45 -5.66 -7.16 -6.05
N GLU A 46 -6.28 -8.13 -5.39
CA GLU A 46 -7.72 -8.40 -5.53
C GLU A 46 -8.58 -7.20 -5.08
N ALA A 47 -8.16 -6.47 -4.05
CA ALA A 47 -8.84 -5.25 -3.61
C ALA A 47 -8.73 -4.13 -4.65
N VAL A 48 -7.54 -3.96 -5.26
CA VAL A 48 -7.31 -3.00 -6.36
C VAL A 48 -8.13 -3.39 -7.59
N LEU A 49 -8.27 -4.68 -7.91
CA LEU A 49 -9.13 -5.13 -9.01
C LEU A 49 -10.61 -4.80 -8.77
N LEU A 50 -11.10 -4.91 -7.53
CA LEU A 50 -12.46 -4.50 -7.20
C LEU A 50 -12.67 -2.99 -7.27
N GLN A 51 -11.69 -2.21 -6.80
CA GLN A 51 -11.76 -0.76 -6.76
C GLN A 51 -10.44 -0.14 -7.27
N PRO A 52 -10.26 -0.04 -8.60
CA PRO A 52 -9.01 0.45 -9.18
C PRO A 52 -8.67 1.91 -8.83
N GLY A 53 -9.69 2.71 -8.47
CA GLY A 53 -9.52 4.10 -8.03
C GLY A 53 -9.24 4.26 -6.54
N SER A 54 -9.14 3.17 -5.77
CA SER A 54 -8.91 3.24 -4.34
C SER A 54 -7.43 3.44 -4.02
N SER A 55 -7.05 4.69 -3.71
CA SER A 55 -5.69 5.01 -3.26
C SER A 55 -5.29 4.23 -2.01
N GLU A 56 -6.25 3.91 -1.13
CA GLU A 56 -5.98 3.11 0.07
C GLU A 56 -5.49 1.70 -0.29
N ALA A 57 -6.15 1.03 -1.24
CA ALA A 57 -5.76 -0.30 -1.69
C ALA A 57 -4.40 -0.29 -2.40
N GLN A 58 -4.15 0.72 -3.23
CA GLN A 58 -2.87 0.88 -3.93
C GLN A 58 -1.72 1.16 -2.96
N ILE A 59 -1.94 2.00 -1.94
CA ILE A 59 -0.94 2.27 -0.89
C ILE A 59 -0.65 1.01 -0.06
N ASP A 60 -1.68 0.26 0.32
CA ASP A 60 -1.48 -0.97 1.10
C ASP A 60 -0.81 -2.08 0.29
N LEU A 61 -1.11 -2.20 -1.02
CA LEU A 61 -0.37 -3.05 -1.95
C LEU A 61 1.10 -2.62 -2.03
N ALA A 62 1.37 -1.32 -2.20
CA ALA A 62 2.72 -0.79 -2.23
C ALA A 62 3.52 -1.13 -0.95
N LYS A 63 2.90 -1.02 0.24
CA LYS A 63 3.53 -1.46 1.51
C LYS A 63 3.92 -2.94 1.49
N ALA A 64 3.06 -3.80 0.93
CA ALA A 64 3.35 -5.22 0.80
C ALA A 64 4.53 -5.46 -0.15
N LEU A 65 4.58 -4.76 -1.27
CA LEU A 65 5.66 -4.84 -2.26
C LEU A 65 7.00 -4.32 -1.70
N ILE A 66 6.99 -3.21 -0.96
CA ILE A 66 8.18 -2.68 -0.25
C ILE A 66 8.77 -3.73 0.69
N ARG A 67 7.93 -4.40 1.51
CA ARG A 67 8.41 -5.48 2.40
C ARG A 67 9.02 -6.66 1.65
N GLN A 68 8.59 -6.88 0.41
CA GLN A 68 9.16 -7.89 -0.48
C GLN A 68 10.36 -7.40 -1.28
N LYS A 69 10.76 -6.12 -1.13
CA LYS A 69 11.79 -5.46 -1.93
C LYS A 69 11.46 -5.41 -3.43
N LYS A 70 10.18 -5.51 -3.78
CA LYS A 70 9.64 -5.36 -5.13
C LYS A 70 9.50 -3.88 -5.48
N PHE A 71 10.63 -3.17 -5.50
CA PHE A 71 10.63 -1.71 -5.62
C PHE A 71 10.17 -1.22 -7.00
N ALA A 72 10.42 -1.99 -8.06
CA ALA A 72 9.94 -1.66 -9.41
C ALA A 72 8.41 -1.63 -9.46
N ASP A 73 7.75 -2.69 -8.97
CA ASP A 73 6.29 -2.78 -8.94
C ASP A 73 5.64 -1.65 -8.13
N VAL A 74 6.29 -1.18 -7.05
CA VAL A 74 5.81 -0.02 -6.27
C VAL A 74 5.81 1.26 -7.11
N VAL A 75 6.87 1.48 -7.89
CA VAL A 75 6.96 2.65 -8.78
C VAL A 75 5.88 2.56 -9.85
N ASP A 76 5.76 1.43 -10.53
CA ASP A 76 4.74 1.24 -11.58
C ASP A 76 3.31 1.41 -11.04
N LEU A 77 3.06 1.02 -9.78
CA LEU A 77 1.76 1.15 -9.13
C LEU A 77 1.43 2.59 -8.70
N LEU A 78 2.40 3.28 -8.07
CA LEU A 78 2.15 4.57 -7.42
C LEU A 78 2.52 5.79 -8.29
N GLU A 79 3.45 5.67 -9.23
CA GLU A 79 3.83 6.74 -10.16
C GLU A 79 2.64 7.32 -10.95
N PRO A 80 1.75 6.52 -11.59
CA PRO A 80 0.67 7.07 -12.40
C PRO A 80 -0.40 7.81 -11.57
N ILE A 81 -0.51 7.49 -10.28
CA ILE A 81 -1.45 8.16 -9.37
C ILE A 81 -0.78 9.28 -8.57
N ALA A 82 0.54 9.47 -8.69
CA ALA A 82 1.28 10.41 -7.87
C ALA A 82 0.86 11.87 -8.09
N ASP A 83 0.43 12.21 -9.30
CA ASP A 83 -0.08 13.53 -9.67
C ASP A 83 -1.54 13.78 -9.30
N SER A 84 -2.26 12.77 -8.77
CA SER A 84 -3.66 12.93 -8.37
C SER A 84 -3.81 13.72 -7.08
N SER A 85 -4.86 14.52 -6.94
CA SER A 85 -5.10 15.35 -5.75
C SER A 85 -5.32 14.56 -4.45
N SER A 86 -5.51 13.24 -4.52
CA SER A 86 -5.62 12.35 -3.36
C SER A 86 -4.26 11.84 -2.86
N SER A 87 -3.16 12.25 -3.47
CA SER A 87 -1.80 11.87 -3.10
C SER A 87 -1.43 12.39 -1.71
N GLY A 88 -1.30 11.46 -0.76
CA GLY A 88 -0.86 11.73 0.61
C GLY A 88 0.65 11.67 0.76
N ALA A 89 1.16 12.22 1.87
CA ALA A 89 2.57 12.11 2.23
C ALA A 89 3.07 10.66 2.28
N GLU A 90 2.24 9.73 2.76
CA GLU A 90 2.55 8.30 2.88
C GLU A 90 2.90 7.66 1.52
N MET A 91 2.15 7.98 0.47
CA MET A 91 2.41 7.46 -0.87
C MET A 91 3.75 7.96 -1.41
N PHE A 92 4.06 9.25 -1.22
CA PHE A 92 5.35 9.81 -1.62
C PHE A 92 6.53 9.24 -0.80
N GLU A 93 6.29 8.87 0.46
CA GLU A 93 7.29 8.15 1.27
C GLU A 93 7.57 6.76 0.72
N LEU A 94 6.53 6.00 0.35
CA LEU A 94 6.67 4.67 -0.25
C LEU A 94 7.39 4.75 -1.61
N LEU A 95 7.06 5.74 -2.45
CA LEU A 95 7.79 6.00 -3.69
C LEU A 95 9.26 6.37 -3.43
N ALA A 96 9.54 7.19 -2.42
CA ALA A 96 10.91 7.56 -2.07
C ALA A 96 11.73 6.33 -1.67
N GLU A 97 11.14 5.44 -0.87
CA GLU A 97 11.75 4.18 -0.45
C GLU A 97 12.00 3.25 -1.64
N ALA A 98 11.01 3.12 -2.53
CA ALA A 98 11.14 2.33 -3.76
C ALA A 98 12.25 2.86 -4.67
N TYR A 99 12.28 4.17 -4.96
CA TYR A 99 13.33 4.78 -5.76
C TYR A 99 14.72 4.62 -5.13
N THR A 100 14.80 4.72 -3.80
CA THR A 100 16.05 4.48 -3.07
C THR A 100 16.51 3.03 -3.24
N GLY A 101 15.60 2.07 -3.11
CA GLY A 101 15.87 0.64 -3.33
C GLY A 101 16.32 0.30 -4.76
N LEU A 102 15.87 1.08 -5.75
CA LEU A 102 16.27 0.95 -7.16
C LEU A 102 17.56 1.73 -7.50
N GLY A 103 18.13 2.50 -6.57
CA GLY A 103 19.28 3.36 -6.83
C GLY A 103 18.96 4.65 -7.61
N ARG A 104 17.67 4.96 -7.82
CA ARG A 104 17.18 6.19 -8.47
C ARG A 104 17.16 7.36 -7.48
N GLY A 105 18.34 7.76 -7.01
CA GLY A 105 18.48 8.76 -5.94
C GLY A 105 17.90 10.14 -6.27
N GLN A 106 17.96 10.57 -7.54
CA GLN A 106 17.36 11.84 -7.96
C GLN A 106 15.84 11.82 -7.82
N ASP A 107 15.20 10.74 -8.25
CA ASP A 107 13.73 10.61 -8.16
C ASP A 107 13.29 10.48 -6.70
N ALA A 108 14.01 9.70 -5.89
CA ALA A 108 13.80 9.59 -4.45
C ALA A 108 13.81 10.96 -3.75
N GLN A 109 14.78 11.82 -4.07
CA GLN A 109 14.87 13.17 -3.48
C GLN A 109 13.69 14.07 -3.88
N ARG A 110 13.20 13.96 -5.12
CA ARG A 110 12.04 14.75 -5.58
C ARG A 110 10.79 14.37 -4.80
N VAL A 111 10.44 13.09 -4.76
CA VAL A 111 9.23 12.62 -4.07
C VAL A 111 9.32 12.79 -2.55
N GLN A 112 10.52 12.62 -1.97
CA GLN A 112 10.72 12.87 -0.54
C GLN A 112 10.52 14.35 -0.17
N SER A 113 10.86 15.27 -1.06
CA SER A 113 10.60 16.70 -0.87
C SER A 113 9.10 17.00 -0.91
N GLN A 114 8.35 16.35 -1.81
CA GLN A 114 6.89 16.44 -1.86
C GLN A 114 6.23 15.88 -0.59
N ALA A 115 6.66 14.70 -0.13
CA ALA A 115 6.19 14.09 1.12
C ALA A 115 6.35 15.05 2.31
N LYS A 116 7.55 15.65 2.46
CA LYS A 116 7.85 16.60 3.54
C LYS A 116 7.00 17.86 3.46
N ALA A 117 6.75 18.38 2.26
CA ALA A 117 5.90 19.55 2.06
C ALA A 117 4.46 19.27 2.55
N LEU A 118 3.91 18.11 2.21
CA LEU A 118 2.57 17.68 2.63
C LEU A 118 2.47 17.43 4.14
N GLN A 119 3.50 16.85 4.76
CA GLN A 119 3.53 16.64 6.21
C GLN A 119 3.57 17.96 6.99
N LYS A 120 4.38 18.92 6.53
CA LYS A 120 4.45 20.26 7.15
C LYS A 120 3.10 20.98 7.08
N SER A 121 2.36 20.81 5.97
CA SER A 121 1.04 21.41 5.81
C SER A 121 -0.04 20.79 6.72
N LYS A 122 0.14 19.55 7.21
CA LYS A 122 -0.82 18.86 8.08
C LYS A 122 -0.55 19.01 9.58
N ARG A 123 0.51 19.73 9.98
CA ARG A 123 0.76 20.05 11.39
C ARG A 123 0.13 21.43 11.70
N PRO A 124 -1.08 21.52 12.26
CA PRO A 124 -1.50 22.77 12.87
C PRO A 124 -0.55 23.05 14.06
N GLN A 125 -0.12 24.30 14.18
CA GLN A 125 0.61 24.80 15.35
C GLN A 125 -0.27 24.79 16.59
#